data_AF-A0A833HIX8-F1
#
_entry.id   AF-A0A833HIX8-F1
#
_cell.length_a   1.000
_cell.length_b   1.000
_cell.length_c   1.000
_cell.angle_alpha   90.00
_cell.angle_beta   90.00
_cell.angle_gamma   90.00
#
_symmetry.space_group_name_H-M   'P 1'
#
loop_
_entity.id
_entity.type
_entity.pdbx_description
1 polymer ?
#
loop_
_entity_poly.entity_id
_entity_poly.type
_entity_poly.pdbx_seq_one_letter_code
_entity_poly.pdbx_strand_id
1 'polypeptide(L)'
;PGAFLAAWLAEALKWSGVAPGRVALAGSWPAGALVEATAALAPAGWSFVSGNEAMRRARRSKRPVEIDEIRRVTSAVGEAMRTVAGLLAAAAVRDGGELALEGEPLRVARLKREVALVFGAHGLAQPRANILAPGEEGGVPHSAGTPERILRAGESLIVDLFPKGTLFSDVTRTFCVGEPPSGLARAHADVRAALEQAHRLARPGASGWQLQEATCALLGARGWPTQISHPGTLTGYVHGLGHGVGYELHELPSFRKGEGEDGVLEVGDVVTLEPGLYDAGAGGFGVRLEDLVWLAPDGPESFTPWPYDLDPRAWAAG
;
A
#
# COMPACT_ATOMS: atom_id res chain seq x y z
N PRO A 1 -18.15 -28.12 -11.66
CA PRO A 1 -17.56 -26.78 -11.92
C PRO A 1 -16.53 -26.79 -13.05
N GLY A 2 -15.65 -27.79 -13.11
CA GLY A 2 -14.66 -27.90 -14.18
C GLY A 2 -15.26 -28.24 -15.53
N ALA A 3 -16.26 -29.12 -15.64
CA ALA A 3 -16.94 -29.37 -16.92
C ALA A 3 -17.55 -28.10 -17.56
N PHE A 4 -18.17 -27.24 -16.74
CA PHE A 4 -18.69 -25.94 -17.18
C PHE A 4 -17.55 -25.01 -17.63
N LEU A 5 -16.47 -24.93 -16.84
CA LEU A 5 -15.29 -24.15 -17.19
C LEU A 5 -14.61 -24.66 -18.47
N ALA A 6 -14.55 -25.97 -18.69
CA ALA A 6 -14.01 -26.59 -19.90
C ALA A 6 -14.79 -26.17 -21.14
N ALA A 7 -16.13 -26.26 -21.08
CA ALA A 7 -17.00 -25.85 -22.17
C ALA A 7 -16.83 -24.36 -22.49
N TRP A 8 -16.75 -23.52 -21.46
CA TRP A 8 -16.52 -22.09 -21.62
C TRP A 8 -15.14 -21.77 -22.22
N LEU A 9 -14.09 -22.41 -21.71
CA LEU A 9 -12.72 -22.26 -22.23
C LEU A 9 -12.62 -22.74 -23.69
N ALA A 10 -13.27 -23.84 -24.05
CA ALA A 10 -13.30 -24.34 -25.43
C ALA A 10 -13.90 -23.32 -26.40
N GLU A 11 -15.04 -22.72 -26.05
CA GLU A 11 -15.67 -21.69 -26.88
C GLU A 11 -14.83 -20.41 -26.93
N ALA A 12 -14.23 -19.98 -25.82
CA ALA A 12 -13.34 -18.83 -25.80
C ALA A 12 -12.10 -19.03 -26.70
N LEU A 13 -11.50 -20.22 -26.67
CA LEU A 13 -10.36 -20.58 -27.53
C LEU A 13 -10.76 -20.64 -29.01
N LYS A 14 -11.98 -21.11 -29.31
CA LYS A 14 -12.52 -21.10 -30.67
C LYS A 14 -12.76 -19.68 -31.18
N TRP A 15 -13.34 -18.80 -30.36
CA TRP A 15 -13.60 -17.40 -30.72
C TRP A 15 -12.32 -16.59 -30.92
N SER A 16 -11.25 -16.90 -30.20
CA SER A 16 -9.96 -16.23 -30.40
C SER A 16 -9.24 -16.67 -31.68
N GLY A 17 -9.75 -17.70 -32.38
CA GLY A 17 -9.18 -18.18 -33.64
C GLY A 17 -7.84 -18.90 -33.48
N VAL A 18 -7.44 -19.23 -32.25
CA VAL A 18 -6.19 -19.95 -31.98
C VAL A 18 -6.37 -21.44 -32.23
N ALA A 19 -5.41 -22.05 -32.92
CA ALA A 19 -5.39 -23.50 -33.12
C ALA A 19 -5.03 -24.23 -31.82
N PRO A 20 -5.45 -25.50 -31.62
CA PRO A 20 -5.02 -26.32 -30.49
C PRO A 20 -3.51 -26.32 -30.32
N GLY A 21 -3.07 -26.08 -29.10
CA GLY A 21 -1.65 -25.97 -28.78
C GLY A 21 -1.41 -25.56 -27.32
N ARG A 22 -0.25 -24.94 -27.08
CA ARG A 22 0.17 -24.49 -25.75
C ARG A 22 -0.41 -23.11 -25.44
N VAL A 23 -1.22 -23.01 -24.39
CA VAL A 23 -1.88 -21.78 -23.93
C VAL A 23 -1.45 -21.45 -22.51
N ALA A 24 -1.15 -20.17 -22.25
CA ALA A 24 -0.86 -19.69 -20.91
C ALA A 24 -2.15 -19.19 -20.24
N LEU A 25 -2.46 -19.69 -19.04
CA LEU A 25 -3.59 -19.23 -18.22
C LEU A 25 -3.09 -18.34 -17.08
N ALA A 26 -3.60 -17.12 -17.00
CA ALA A 26 -3.30 -16.18 -15.93
C ALA A 26 -4.56 -15.88 -15.09
N GLY A 27 -4.38 -15.64 -13.79
CA GLY A 27 -5.43 -15.38 -12.81
C GLY A 27 -5.46 -16.41 -11.67
N SER A 28 -6.49 -16.30 -10.85
CA SER A 28 -6.77 -17.18 -9.71
C SER A 28 -8.12 -17.85 -9.86
N TRP A 29 -8.18 -19.17 -9.67
CA TRP A 29 -9.43 -19.95 -9.70
C TRP A 29 -9.29 -21.18 -8.79
N PRO A 30 -10.38 -21.78 -8.29
CA PRO A 30 -10.31 -23.03 -7.55
C PRO A 30 -9.53 -24.12 -8.30
N ALA A 31 -8.46 -24.62 -7.66
CA ALA A 31 -7.49 -25.52 -8.30
C ALA A 31 -8.14 -26.78 -8.90
N GLY A 32 -9.08 -27.40 -8.18
CA GLY A 32 -9.79 -28.60 -8.68
C GLY A 32 -10.57 -28.34 -9.96
N ALA A 33 -11.21 -27.17 -10.09
CA ALA A 33 -11.95 -26.81 -11.30
C ALA A 33 -11.02 -26.55 -12.49
N LEU A 34 -9.85 -25.95 -12.27
CA LEU A 34 -8.83 -25.76 -13.31
C LEU A 34 -8.25 -27.10 -13.79
N VAL A 35 -7.93 -28.01 -12.86
CA VAL A 35 -7.40 -29.34 -13.19
C VAL A 35 -8.43 -30.12 -14.01
N GLU A 36 -9.69 -30.14 -13.58
CA GLU A 36 -10.77 -30.82 -14.32
C GLU A 36 -10.97 -30.21 -15.72
N ALA A 37 -10.97 -28.88 -15.83
CA ALA A 37 -11.19 -28.21 -17.11
C ALA A 37 -10.03 -28.40 -18.10
N THR A 38 -8.80 -28.24 -17.63
CA THR A 38 -7.60 -28.42 -18.47
C THR A 38 -7.43 -29.87 -18.93
N ALA A 39 -7.75 -30.83 -18.05
CA ALA A 39 -7.76 -32.25 -18.41
C ALA A 39 -8.83 -32.60 -19.46
N ALA A 40 -10.03 -32.01 -19.38
CA ALA A 40 -11.09 -32.22 -20.36
C ALA A 40 -10.74 -31.70 -21.76
N LEU A 41 -9.89 -30.67 -21.86
CA LEU A 41 -9.47 -30.08 -23.12
C LEU A 41 -8.21 -30.73 -23.70
N ALA A 42 -7.43 -31.45 -22.89
CA ALA A 42 -6.19 -32.09 -23.34
C ALA A 42 -6.37 -33.06 -24.53
N PRO A 43 -7.42 -33.91 -24.61
CA PRO A 43 -7.65 -34.77 -25.78
C PRO A 43 -7.85 -34.03 -27.11
N ALA A 44 -8.26 -32.75 -27.05
CA ALA A 44 -8.41 -31.90 -28.24
C ALA A 44 -7.11 -31.20 -28.66
N GLY A 45 -5.97 -31.57 -28.07
CA GLY A 45 -4.65 -31.03 -28.42
C GLY A 45 -4.24 -29.79 -27.61
N TRP A 46 -4.99 -29.43 -26.58
CA TRP A 46 -4.66 -28.29 -25.72
C TRP A 46 -3.67 -28.68 -24.62
N SER A 47 -2.70 -27.82 -24.36
CA SER A 47 -1.85 -27.89 -23.17
C SER A 47 -1.81 -26.54 -22.49
N PHE A 48 -1.83 -26.53 -21.16
CA PHE A 48 -1.95 -25.30 -20.37
C PHE A 48 -0.74 -25.12 -19.48
N VAL A 49 -0.23 -23.89 -19.42
CA VAL A 49 0.86 -23.49 -18.53
C VAL A 49 0.47 -22.25 -17.74
N SER A 50 1.16 -22.00 -16.62
CA SER A 50 0.95 -20.76 -15.87
C SER A 50 1.38 -19.55 -16.71
N GLY A 51 0.45 -18.62 -16.90
CA GLY A 51 0.68 -17.31 -17.52
C GLY A 51 0.85 -16.17 -16.50
N ASN A 52 0.79 -16.48 -15.20
CA ASN A 52 0.79 -15.46 -14.14
C ASN A 52 2.04 -14.58 -14.17
N GLU A 53 3.21 -15.15 -14.44
CA GLU A 53 4.47 -14.41 -14.50
C GLU A 53 4.52 -13.48 -15.73
N ALA A 54 4.08 -13.97 -16.89
CA ALA A 54 3.96 -13.15 -18.09
C ALA A 54 2.98 -12.00 -17.88
N MET A 55 1.84 -12.24 -17.22
CA MET A 55 0.87 -11.20 -16.89
C MET A 55 1.43 -10.18 -15.90
N ARG A 56 2.14 -10.62 -14.84
CA ARG A 56 2.78 -9.71 -13.88
C ARG A 56 3.80 -8.79 -14.55
N ARG A 57 4.64 -9.34 -15.43
CA ARG A 57 5.61 -8.54 -16.22
C ARG A 57 4.91 -7.61 -17.20
N ALA A 58 3.85 -8.06 -17.87
CA ALA A 58 3.09 -7.24 -18.82
C ALA A 58 2.33 -6.06 -18.18
N ARG A 59 2.09 -6.10 -16.86
CA ARG A 59 1.49 -4.99 -16.08
C ARG A 59 2.52 -3.97 -15.58
N ARG A 60 3.81 -4.25 -15.78
CA ARG A 60 4.85 -3.23 -15.64
C ARG A 60 4.70 -2.21 -16.77
N SER A 61 5.31 -1.04 -16.62
CA SER A 61 5.20 0.05 -17.61
C SER A 61 3.76 0.48 -17.87
N LYS A 62 3.19 1.27 -16.95
CA LYS A 62 1.83 1.80 -17.05
C LYS A 62 1.71 2.71 -18.27
N ARG A 63 0.67 2.49 -19.08
CA ARG A 63 0.30 3.31 -20.22
C ARG A 63 -0.24 4.67 -19.74
N PRO A 64 -0.26 5.70 -20.60
CA PRO A 64 -0.77 7.02 -20.21
C PRO A 64 -2.17 7.00 -19.57
N VAL A 65 -3.11 6.23 -20.15
CA VAL A 65 -4.46 6.08 -19.59
C VAL A 65 -4.49 5.40 -18.22
N GLU A 66 -3.50 4.56 -17.91
CA GLU A 66 -3.36 3.91 -16.61
C GLU A 66 -2.76 4.89 -15.59
N ILE A 67 -1.81 5.74 -16.01
CA ILE A 67 -1.29 6.83 -15.18
C ILE A 67 -2.39 7.83 -14.83
N ASP A 68 -3.23 8.23 -15.79
CA ASP A 68 -4.35 9.14 -15.56
C ASP A 68 -5.36 8.59 -14.54
N GLU A 69 -5.65 7.29 -14.64
CA GLU A 69 -6.52 6.62 -13.66
C GLU A 69 -5.87 6.55 -12.28
N ILE A 70 -4.57 6.25 -12.17
CA ILE A 70 -3.86 6.28 -10.88
C ILE A 70 -3.92 7.70 -10.29
N ARG A 71 -3.64 8.75 -11.08
CA ARG A 71 -3.76 10.15 -10.62
C ARG A 71 -5.16 10.45 -10.09
N ARG A 72 -6.20 10.00 -10.79
CA ARG A 72 -7.60 10.20 -10.35
C ARG A 72 -7.88 9.52 -9.01
N VAL A 73 -7.46 8.26 -8.86
CA VAL A 73 -7.64 7.50 -7.61
C VAL A 73 -6.82 8.15 -6.47
N THR A 74 -5.56 8.51 -6.71
CA THR A 74 -4.70 9.17 -5.72
C THR A 74 -5.21 10.56 -5.33
N SER A 75 -5.84 11.31 -6.25
CA SER A 75 -6.49 12.59 -5.91
C SER A 75 -7.60 12.40 -4.87
N ALA A 76 -8.43 11.36 -5.01
CA ALA A 76 -9.46 11.02 -4.02
C ALA A 76 -8.86 10.54 -2.68
N VAL A 77 -7.71 9.86 -2.71
CA VAL A 77 -6.94 9.55 -1.50
C VAL A 77 -6.50 10.84 -0.80
N GLY A 78 -6.00 11.83 -1.55
CA GLY A 78 -5.64 13.14 -0.98
C GLY A 78 -6.83 13.85 -0.34
N GLU A 79 -8.02 13.78 -0.94
CA GLU A 79 -9.26 14.30 -0.32
C GLU A 79 -9.62 13.56 0.97
N ALA A 80 -9.51 12.23 0.98
CA ALA A 80 -9.77 11.42 2.16
C ALA A 80 -8.76 11.71 3.29
N MET A 81 -7.48 11.89 2.96
CA MET A 81 -6.44 12.28 3.92
C MET A 81 -6.73 13.66 4.54
N ARG A 82 -7.09 14.66 3.71
CA ARG A 82 -7.50 15.99 4.22
C ARG A 82 -8.75 15.91 5.09
N THR A 83 -9.71 15.06 4.73
CA THR A 83 -10.91 14.82 5.55
C THR A 83 -10.53 14.28 6.92
N VAL A 84 -9.67 13.25 6.98
CA VAL A 84 -9.19 12.70 8.26
C VAL A 84 -8.43 13.75 9.06
N ALA A 85 -7.49 14.47 8.44
CA ALA A 85 -6.74 15.51 9.11
C ALA A 85 -7.64 16.65 9.62
N GLY A 86 -8.65 17.07 8.86
CA GLY A 86 -9.61 18.09 9.28
C GLY A 86 -10.42 17.65 10.52
N LEU A 87 -10.86 16.40 10.57
CA LEU A 87 -11.56 15.85 11.73
C LEU A 87 -10.67 15.80 12.98
N LEU A 88 -9.40 15.41 12.80
CA LEU A 88 -8.41 15.37 13.89
C LEU A 88 -8.07 16.78 14.38
N ALA A 89 -7.90 17.74 13.47
CA ALA A 89 -7.60 19.14 13.79
C ALA A 89 -8.77 19.85 14.48
N ALA A 90 -10.01 19.48 14.17
CA ALA A 90 -11.22 20.01 14.79
C ALA A 90 -11.56 19.34 16.14
N ALA A 91 -10.94 18.20 16.47
CA ALA A 91 -11.23 17.48 17.69
C ALA A 91 -10.72 18.24 18.93
N ALA A 92 -11.56 18.31 19.96
CA ALA A 92 -11.19 18.80 21.27
C ALA A 92 -10.56 17.68 22.11
N VAL A 93 -9.57 18.03 22.93
CA VAL A 93 -8.97 17.12 23.91
C VAL A 93 -9.78 17.23 25.21
N ARG A 94 -10.34 16.11 25.69
CA ARG A 94 -11.08 16.02 26.95
C ARG A 94 -10.16 15.67 28.11
N ASP A 95 -10.70 15.74 29.33
CA ASP A 95 -10.03 15.24 30.53
C ASP A 95 -9.59 13.78 30.34
N GLY A 96 -8.34 13.50 30.68
CA GLY A 96 -7.73 12.19 30.42
C GLY A 96 -7.21 12.00 29.00
N GLY A 97 -7.23 13.02 28.13
CA GLY A 97 -6.54 13.02 26.84
C GLY A 97 -7.32 12.41 25.67
N GLU A 98 -8.57 11.99 25.87
CA GLU A 98 -9.41 11.49 24.79
C GLU A 98 -9.82 12.59 23.82
N LEU A 99 -9.82 12.29 22.53
CA LEU A 99 -10.30 13.20 21.50
C LEU A 99 -11.82 13.11 21.39
N ALA A 100 -12.46 14.25 21.21
CA ALA A 100 -13.89 14.35 20.97
C ALA A 100 -14.20 15.34 19.84
N LEU A 101 -15.21 15.00 19.05
CA LEU A 101 -15.72 15.82 17.97
C LEU A 101 -17.21 15.98 18.15
N GLU A 102 -17.74 17.20 18.06
CA GLU A 102 -19.17 17.48 18.22
C GLU A 102 -19.75 17.01 19.58
N GLY A 103 -18.92 16.97 20.63
CA GLY A 103 -19.31 16.52 21.98
C GLY A 103 -19.18 15.02 22.23
N GLU A 104 -18.92 14.23 21.20
CA GLU A 104 -18.84 12.76 21.26
C GLU A 104 -17.39 12.25 21.15
N PRO A 105 -17.02 11.12 21.78
CA PRO A 105 -15.69 10.52 21.60
C PRO A 105 -15.37 10.24 20.13
N LEU A 106 -14.23 10.74 19.66
CA LEU A 106 -13.77 10.51 18.30
C LEU A 106 -13.16 9.11 18.21
N ARG A 107 -13.86 8.20 17.52
CA ARG A 107 -13.44 6.80 17.35
C ARG A 107 -12.87 6.55 15.95
N VAL A 108 -12.06 5.51 15.82
CA VAL A 108 -11.59 4.98 14.53
C VAL A 108 -12.76 4.75 13.55
N ALA A 109 -13.90 4.26 14.02
CA ALA A 109 -15.10 4.07 13.20
C ALA A 109 -15.63 5.35 12.55
N ARG A 110 -15.51 6.52 13.22
CA ARG A 110 -15.89 7.81 12.63
C ARG A 110 -15.00 8.11 11.44
N LEU A 111 -13.68 8.03 11.61
CA LEU A 111 -12.72 8.31 10.54
C LEU A 111 -12.90 7.35 9.35
N LYS A 112 -13.01 6.03 9.61
CA LYS A 112 -13.23 5.03 8.56
C LYS A 112 -14.50 5.29 7.75
N ARG A 113 -15.57 5.75 8.42
CA ARG A 113 -16.82 6.11 7.73
C ARG A 113 -16.64 7.30 6.82
N GLU A 114 -16.00 8.38 7.29
CA GLU A 114 -15.80 9.58 6.46
C GLU A 114 -14.89 9.28 5.25
N VAL A 115 -13.85 8.46 5.43
CA VAL A 115 -13.03 7.94 4.31
C VAL A 115 -13.89 7.15 3.32
N ALA A 116 -14.76 6.27 3.80
CA ALA A 116 -15.64 5.48 2.93
C ALA A 116 -16.64 6.34 2.15
N LEU A 117 -17.13 7.45 2.73
CA LEU A 117 -17.99 8.40 2.05
C LEU A 117 -17.27 9.12 0.91
N VAL A 118 -16.03 9.58 1.15
CA VAL A 118 -15.18 10.19 0.11
C VAL A 118 -14.96 9.19 -1.03
N PHE A 119 -14.53 7.97 -0.73
CA PHE A 119 -14.31 6.95 -1.75
C PHE A 119 -15.59 6.56 -2.50
N GLY A 120 -16.72 6.48 -1.80
CA GLY A 120 -18.03 6.25 -2.42
C GLY A 120 -18.42 7.35 -3.41
N ALA A 121 -18.17 8.62 -3.08
CA ALA A 121 -18.44 9.75 -3.97
C ALA A 121 -17.59 9.72 -5.26
N HIS A 122 -16.38 9.14 -5.19
CA HIS A 122 -15.46 8.95 -6.33
C HIS A 122 -15.63 7.61 -7.06
N GLY A 123 -16.62 6.79 -6.68
CA GLY A 123 -16.87 5.48 -7.27
C GLY A 123 -15.75 4.47 -7.02
N LEU A 124 -15.01 4.62 -5.90
CA LEU A 124 -13.87 3.79 -5.57
C LEU A 124 -14.27 2.65 -4.62
N ALA A 125 -13.81 1.45 -4.93
CA ALA A 125 -13.96 0.29 -4.07
C ALA A 125 -12.90 0.29 -2.96
N GLN A 126 -13.20 -0.41 -1.87
CA GLN A 126 -12.25 -0.74 -0.79
C GLN A 126 -12.18 -2.27 -0.69
N PRO A 127 -11.44 -2.96 -1.59
CA PRO A 127 -11.42 -4.42 -1.66
C PRO A 127 -10.85 -5.07 -0.39
N ARG A 128 -10.05 -4.31 0.36
CA ARG A 128 -9.51 -4.63 1.68
C ARG A 128 -9.84 -3.47 2.62
N ALA A 129 -9.87 -3.75 3.92
CA ALA A 129 -10.11 -2.71 4.91
C ALA A 129 -8.89 -1.79 5.02
N ASN A 130 -9.07 -0.50 4.72
CA ASN A 130 -8.07 0.53 4.95
C ASN A 130 -7.64 0.57 6.43
N ILE A 131 -6.41 1.01 6.66
CA ILE A 131 -5.76 0.98 7.98
C ILE A 131 -5.88 2.36 8.62
N LEU A 132 -6.59 2.43 9.74
CA LEU A 132 -6.63 3.59 10.61
C LEU A 132 -6.34 3.11 12.04
N ALA A 133 -5.06 3.03 12.38
CA ALA A 133 -4.57 2.32 13.56
C ALA A 133 -3.85 3.27 14.54
N PRO A 134 -4.43 3.53 15.73
CA PRO A 134 -3.85 4.41 16.73
C PRO A 134 -2.82 3.69 17.63
N GLY A 135 -1.86 4.46 18.15
CA GLY A 135 -0.91 4.05 19.18
C GLY A 135 -0.28 2.68 18.93
N GLU A 136 -0.42 1.80 19.93
CA GLU A 136 0.09 0.42 19.92
C GLU A 136 -0.57 -0.46 18.86
N GLU A 137 -1.81 -0.16 18.43
CA GLU A 137 -2.44 -0.88 17.31
C GLU A 137 -1.70 -0.56 16.02
N GLY A 138 -1.25 0.69 15.84
CA GLY A 138 -0.38 1.10 14.73
C GLY A 138 1.03 0.49 14.82
N GLY A 139 1.47 0.11 16.03
CA GLY A 139 2.71 -0.64 16.25
C GLY A 139 2.68 -2.09 15.76
N VAL A 140 1.52 -2.62 15.38
CA VAL A 140 1.40 -3.92 14.70
C VAL A 140 1.23 -3.67 13.19
N PRO A 141 2.19 -4.09 12.34
CA PRO A 141 2.08 -3.88 10.91
C PRO A 141 0.81 -4.54 10.36
N HIS A 142 0.11 -3.85 9.47
CA HIS A 142 -1.18 -4.25 8.89
C HIS A 142 -2.37 -4.36 9.87
N SER A 143 -2.26 -3.86 11.10
CA SER A 143 -3.45 -3.70 11.96
C SER A 143 -4.44 -2.77 11.27
N ALA A 144 -5.68 -3.21 11.06
CA ALA A 144 -6.72 -2.36 10.49
C ALA A 144 -7.17 -1.24 11.46
N GLY A 145 -6.85 -1.37 12.75
CA GLY A 145 -7.39 -0.54 13.83
C GLY A 145 -8.79 -0.96 14.26
N THR A 146 -9.01 -1.00 15.58
CA THR A 146 -10.28 -1.40 16.21
C THR A 146 -11.31 -0.29 16.03
N PRO A 147 -12.47 -0.51 15.38
CA PRO A 147 -13.45 0.55 15.10
C PRO A 147 -13.91 1.32 16.36
N GLU A 148 -14.07 0.61 17.48
CA GLU A 148 -14.53 1.17 18.75
C GLU A 148 -13.44 1.93 19.51
N ARG A 149 -12.17 1.87 19.09
CA ARG A 149 -11.07 2.56 19.78
C ARG A 149 -11.26 4.07 19.73
N ILE A 150 -11.27 4.70 20.91
CA ILE A 150 -11.28 6.15 21.08
C ILE A 150 -9.86 6.66 20.85
N LEU A 151 -9.73 7.70 20.03
CA LEU A 151 -8.46 8.35 19.76
C LEU A 151 -8.05 9.25 20.92
N ARG A 152 -6.75 9.44 21.11
CA ARG A 152 -6.16 10.18 22.23
C ARG A 152 -5.12 11.17 21.73
N ALA A 153 -4.97 12.30 22.43
CA ALA A 153 -3.90 13.24 22.17
C ALA A 153 -2.53 12.62 22.54
N GLY A 154 -1.50 12.95 21.76
CA GLY A 154 -0.14 12.45 21.95
C GLY A 154 0.10 11.01 21.45
N GLU A 155 -0.89 10.36 20.82
CA GLU A 155 -0.69 9.05 20.20
C GLU A 155 -0.54 9.18 18.67
N SER A 156 0.22 8.27 18.06
CA SER A 156 0.29 8.16 16.60
C SER A 156 -1.01 7.61 16.03
N LEU A 157 -1.42 8.04 14.85
CA LEU A 157 -2.44 7.39 14.04
C LEU A 157 -1.87 7.13 12.65
N ILE A 158 -1.59 5.86 12.33
CA ILE A 158 -1.31 5.48 10.94
C ILE A 158 -2.63 5.54 10.18
N VAL A 159 -2.64 6.28 9.07
CA VAL A 159 -3.71 6.35 8.09
C VAL A 159 -3.13 5.86 6.77
N ASP A 160 -3.44 4.63 6.42
CA ASP A 160 -3.03 3.98 5.17
C ASP A 160 -4.28 3.64 4.36
N LEU A 161 -4.36 4.25 3.17
CA LEU A 161 -5.51 4.24 2.29
C LEU A 161 -5.13 3.68 0.91
N PHE A 162 -5.71 2.54 0.56
CA PHE A 162 -5.50 1.84 -0.70
C PHE A 162 -6.79 1.55 -1.50
N PRO A 163 -7.57 2.58 -1.87
CA PRO A 163 -8.78 2.37 -2.65
C PRO A 163 -8.46 1.87 -4.06
N LYS A 164 -9.47 1.28 -4.70
CA LYS A 164 -9.38 0.77 -6.06
C LYS A 164 -10.44 1.39 -6.97
N GLY A 165 -10.01 2.04 -8.04
CA GLY A 165 -10.83 2.28 -9.23
C GLY A 165 -10.71 1.10 -10.20
N THR A 166 -10.25 1.36 -11.42
CA THR A 166 -9.69 0.31 -12.28
C THR A 166 -8.31 -0.13 -11.75
N LEU A 167 -7.54 0.83 -11.26
CA LEU A 167 -6.21 0.65 -10.65
C LEU A 167 -6.25 1.07 -9.18
N PHE A 168 -5.28 0.58 -8.41
CA PHE A 168 -5.06 0.96 -7.02
C PHE A 168 -4.26 2.27 -6.92
N SER A 169 -4.50 3.00 -5.84
CA SER A 169 -3.52 3.89 -5.22
C SER A 169 -3.16 3.30 -3.86
N ASP A 170 -1.98 3.61 -3.33
CA ASP A 170 -1.53 3.13 -2.02
C ASP A 170 -0.71 4.25 -1.36
N VAL A 171 -1.23 4.80 -0.25
CA VAL A 171 -0.63 5.97 0.39
C VAL A 171 -0.88 5.94 1.90
N THR A 172 0.21 6.14 2.64
CA THR A 172 0.22 6.19 4.09
C THR A 172 0.73 7.54 4.61
N ARG A 173 0.06 8.05 5.64
CA ARG A 173 0.53 9.14 6.50
C ARG A 173 0.35 8.77 7.97
N THR A 174 1.08 9.45 8.84
CA THR A 174 0.93 9.30 10.29
C THR A 174 0.59 10.66 10.89
N PHE A 175 -0.44 10.71 11.74
CA PHE A 175 -0.87 11.91 12.44
C PHE A 175 -0.68 11.78 13.96
N CYS A 176 -0.62 12.91 14.66
CA CYS A 176 -0.69 13.01 16.11
C CYS A 176 -1.40 14.31 16.48
N VAL A 177 -2.46 14.24 17.30
CA VAL A 177 -3.13 15.43 17.84
C VAL A 177 -2.44 15.84 19.14
N GLY A 178 -2.05 17.12 19.25
CA GLY A 178 -1.27 17.61 20.39
C GLY A 178 0.23 17.34 20.24
N GLU A 179 0.97 17.48 21.34
CA GLU A 179 2.43 17.30 21.34
C GLU A 179 2.80 15.81 21.26
N PRO A 180 3.55 15.37 20.23
CA PRO A 180 4.01 13.99 20.15
C PRO A 180 5.07 13.70 21.22
N PRO A 181 5.02 12.55 21.91
CA PRO A 181 6.11 12.10 22.78
C PRO A 181 7.44 12.05 22.01
N SER A 182 8.55 12.29 22.70
CA SER A 182 9.88 12.38 22.07
C SER A 182 10.26 11.13 21.26
N GLY A 183 9.84 9.94 21.70
CA GLY A 183 10.01 8.69 20.97
C GLY A 183 9.28 8.67 19.62
N LEU A 184 8.01 9.11 19.60
CA LEU A 184 7.19 9.24 18.40
C LEU A 184 7.76 10.30 17.45
N ALA A 185 8.10 11.48 17.96
CA ALA A 185 8.68 12.56 17.16
C ALA A 185 10.00 12.14 16.50
N ARG A 186 10.86 11.42 17.24
CA ARG A 186 12.11 10.84 16.72
C ARG A 186 11.84 9.79 15.65
N ALA A 187 10.93 8.84 15.91
CA ALA A 187 10.57 7.81 14.94
C ALA A 187 10.05 8.42 13.63
N HIS A 188 9.20 9.45 13.72
CA HIS A 188 8.71 10.19 12.56
C HIS A 188 9.82 10.86 11.75
N ALA A 189 10.73 11.58 12.41
CA ALA A 189 11.87 12.20 11.74
C ALA A 189 12.79 11.15 11.07
N ASP A 190 12.92 9.96 11.68
CA ASP A 190 13.71 8.86 11.15
C ASP A 190 13.06 8.20 9.93
N VAL A 191 11.76 7.94 9.98
CA VAL A 191 10.98 7.44 8.83
C VAL A 191 11.00 8.45 7.68
N ARG A 192 10.83 9.76 7.97
CA ARG A 192 10.90 10.80 6.95
C ARG A 192 12.26 10.83 6.26
N ALA A 193 13.35 10.75 7.01
CA ALA A 193 14.69 10.71 6.43
C ALA A 193 14.92 9.45 5.56
N ALA A 194 14.35 8.31 5.97
CA ALA A 194 14.36 7.09 5.16
C ALA A 194 13.57 7.25 3.87
N LEU A 195 12.39 7.88 3.91
CA LEU A 195 11.57 8.15 2.73
C LEU A 195 12.30 9.07 1.75
N GLU A 196 12.90 10.15 2.25
CA GLU A 196 13.70 11.07 1.44
C GLU A 196 14.93 10.38 0.80
N GLN A 197 15.55 9.43 1.51
CA GLN A 197 16.60 8.60 0.93
C GLN A 197 16.06 7.67 -0.15
N ALA A 198 14.92 7.03 0.09
CA ALA A 198 14.27 6.15 -0.88
C ALA A 198 13.93 6.91 -2.17
N HIS A 199 13.38 8.12 -2.10
CA HIS A 199 13.13 8.99 -3.26
C HIS A 199 14.39 9.27 -4.08
N ARG A 200 15.52 9.58 -3.42
CA ARG A 200 16.80 9.81 -4.12
C ARG A 200 17.34 8.55 -4.81
N LEU A 201 16.98 7.37 -4.30
CA LEU A 201 17.43 6.07 -4.81
C LEU A 201 16.38 5.41 -5.74
N ALA A 202 15.15 5.88 -5.84
CA ALA A 202 14.17 5.30 -6.74
C ALA A 202 14.39 5.84 -8.15
N ARG A 203 15.16 5.11 -8.98
CA ARG A 203 15.38 5.45 -10.39
C ARG A 203 15.42 4.18 -11.26
N PRO A 204 15.05 4.27 -12.56
CA PRO A 204 15.23 3.16 -13.48
C PRO A 204 16.65 2.57 -13.43
N GLY A 205 16.75 1.24 -13.42
CA GLY A 205 17.97 0.46 -13.25
C GLY A 205 18.39 0.22 -11.80
N ALA A 206 17.76 0.85 -10.81
CA ALA A 206 18.03 0.54 -9.41
C ALA A 206 17.34 -0.76 -8.99
N SER A 207 17.98 -1.56 -8.13
CA SER A 207 17.34 -2.73 -7.52
C SER A 207 16.51 -2.32 -6.30
N GLY A 208 15.23 -2.69 -6.24
CA GLY A 208 14.37 -2.46 -5.07
C GLY A 208 14.96 -3.06 -3.79
N TRP A 209 15.64 -4.21 -3.88
CA TRP A 209 16.36 -4.79 -2.74
C TRP A 209 17.53 -3.92 -2.25
N GLN A 210 18.24 -3.24 -3.15
CA GLN A 210 19.30 -2.30 -2.73
C GLN A 210 18.72 -1.09 -1.98
N LEU A 211 17.54 -0.62 -2.37
CA LEU A 211 16.83 0.45 -1.64
C LEU A 211 16.38 -0.05 -0.26
N GLN A 212 15.88 -1.28 -0.18
CA GLN A 212 15.55 -1.96 1.07
C GLN A 212 16.78 -2.04 2.00
N GLU A 213 17.93 -2.46 1.48
CA GLU A 213 19.18 -2.54 2.23
C GLU A 213 19.65 -1.17 2.72
N ALA A 214 19.57 -0.14 1.88
CA ALA A 214 19.91 1.23 2.25
C ALA A 214 19.01 1.76 3.38
N THR A 215 17.71 1.46 3.33
CA THR A 215 16.74 1.84 4.37
C THR A 215 17.04 1.13 5.69
N CYS A 216 17.29 -0.18 5.66
CA CYS A 216 17.73 -0.94 6.83
C CYS A 216 19.04 -0.38 7.41
N ALA A 217 20.02 -0.05 6.56
CA ALA A 217 21.28 0.51 7.02
C ALA A 217 21.10 1.87 7.71
N LEU A 218 20.28 2.77 7.15
CA LEU A 218 19.99 4.07 7.73
C LEU A 218 19.28 3.95 9.09
N LEU A 219 18.19 3.19 9.15
CA LEU A 219 17.41 3.03 10.39
C LEU A 219 18.21 2.26 11.45
N GLY A 220 18.98 1.24 11.03
CA GLY A 220 19.90 0.51 11.90
C GLY A 220 20.99 1.40 12.50
N ALA A 221 21.59 2.30 11.71
CA ALA A 221 22.56 3.27 12.20
C ALA A 221 21.94 4.28 13.20
N ARG A 222 20.62 4.49 13.11
CA ARG A 222 19.84 5.25 14.09
C ARG A 222 19.36 4.39 15.26
N GLY A 223 19.83 3.15 15.39
CA GLY A 223 19.56 2.30 16.55
C GLY A 223 18.21 1.57 16.52
N TRP A 224 17.51 1.56 15.39
CA TRP A 224 16.30 0.75 15.23
C TRP A 224 16.66 -0.68 14.82
N PRO A 225 16.07 -1.73 15.44
CA PRO A 225 16.15 -3.08 14.90
C PRO A 225 15.55 -3.12 13.49
N THR A 226 16.15 -3.89 12.59
CA THR A 226 15.67 -4.04 11.20
C THR A 226 15.62 -5.51 10.85
N GLN A 227 14.80 -5.88 9.87
CA GLN A 227 14.73 -7.25 9.37
C GLN A 227 16.09 -7.83 8.88
N ILE A 228 17.09 -7.00 8.59
CA ILE A 228 18.44 -7.45 8.21
C ILE A 228 19.34 -7.58 9.44
N SER A 229 19.39 -6.56 10.31
CA SER A 229 20.25 -6.57 11.51
C SER A 229 19.72 -7.51 12.60
N HIS A 230 18.40 -7.69 12.67
CA HIS A 230 17.69 -8.52 13.63
C HIS A 230 16.59 -9.31 12.91
N PRO A 231 16.93 -10.39 12.19
CA PRO A 231 15.96 -11.20 11.48
C PRO A 231 14.83 -11.69 12.40
N GLY A 232 13.59 -11.47 12.00
CA GLY A 232 12.39 -11.82 12.79
C GLY A 232 12.01 -10.81 13.87
N THR A 233 12.65 -9.63 13.93
CA THR A 233 12.20 -8.55 14.82
C THR A 233 10.75 -8.15 14.53
N LEU A 234 9.98 -7.91 15.58
CA LEU A 234 8.61 -7.40 15.54
C LEU A 234 8.53 -5.92 15.98
N THR A 235 9.68 -5.30 16.25
CA THR A 235 9.82 -3.89 16.58
C THR A 235 10.89 -3.24 15.71
N GLY A 236 10.82 -1.92 15.54
CA GLY A 236 11.67 -1.16 14.62
C GLY A 236 11.15 -1.29 13.18
N TYR A 237 12.01 -1.63 12.24
CA TYR A 237 11.66 -1.73 10.82
C TYR A 237 11.47 -3.19 10.37
N VAL A 238 10.20 -3.55 10.14
CA VAL A 238 9.74 -4.95 10.11
C VAL A 238 9.16 -5.42 8.76
N HIS A 239 9.01 -4.53 7.78
CA HIS A 239 8.41 -4.85 6.47
C HIS A 239 9.22 -4.30 5.29
N GLY A 240 8.84 -4.67 4.07
CA GLY A 240 9.47 -4.20 2.84
C GLY A 240 9.27 -2.70 2.62
N LEU A 241 10.21 -2.06 1.94
CA LEU A 241 10.20 -0.63 1.60
C LEU A 241 9.17 -0.30 0.52
N GLY A 242 8.79 -1.26 -0.30
CA GLY A 242 7.76 -1.01 -1.30
C GLY A 242 7.58 -2.13 -2.30
N HIS A 243 6.68 -1.87 -3.23
CA HIS A 243 6.26 -2.78 -4.30
C HIS A 243 5.66 -2.01 -5.46
N GLY A 244 5.49 -2.66 -6.61
CA GLY A 244 4.69 -2.12 -7.70
C GLY A 244 3.21 -2.02 -7.32
N VAL A 245 2.49 -1.07 -7.94
CA VAL A 245 1.04 -0.88 -7.77
C VAL A 245 0.39 -0.71 -9.13
N GLY A 246 -0.79 -1.29 -9.32
CA GLY A 246 -1.54 -1.15 -10.57
C GLY A 246 -2.92 -1.81 -10.49
N TYR A 247 -3.15 -2.86 -11.28
CA TYR A 247 -4.41 -3.62 -11.26
C TYR A 247 -4.57 -4.45 -9.99
N GLU A 248 -3.44 -4.84 -9.41
CA GLU A 248 -3.31 -5.42 -8.07
C GLU A 248 -2.65 -4.42 -7.12
N LEU A 249 -2.94 -4.56 -5.83
CA LEU A 249 -2.33 -3.72 -4.80
C LEU A 249 -0.82 -3.94 -4.73
N HIS A 250 -0.39 -5.20 -4.88
CA HIS A 250 1.02 -5.57 -4.93
C HIS A 250 1.34 -6.16 -6.31
N GLU A 251 2.13 -5.43 -7.10
CA GLU A 251 2.63 -5.83 -8.41
C GLU A 251 4.17 -5.84 -8.43
N LEU A 252 4.75 -6.23 -9.57
CA LEU A 252 6.16 -5.99 -9.84
C LEU A 252 6.39 -4.49 -10.13
N PRO A 253 7.58 -3.96 -9.81
CA PRO A 253 8.72 -4.64 -9.20
C PRO A 253 8.56 -4.91 -7.70
N SER A 254 9.14 -6.01 -7.22
CA SER A 254 9.16 -6.37 -5.79
C SER A 254 10.48 -5.95 -5.16
N PHE A 255 10.46 -5.32 -3.98
CA PHE A 255 11.69 -4.87 -3.30
C PHE A 255 12.29 -5.95 -2.40
N ARG A 256 11.89 -7.22 -2.61
CA ARG A 256 12.32 -8.36 -1.81
C ARG A 256 13.66 -8.92 -2.30
N LYS A 257 14.33 -9.63 -1.40
CA LYS A 257 15.58 -10.33 -1.73
C LYS A 257 15.31 -11.45 -2.72
N GLY A 258 16.14 -11.55 -3.76
CA GLY A 258 16.12 -12.68 -4.69
C GLY A 258 15.16 -12.54 -5.88
N GLU A 259 14.57 -11.36 -6.11
CA GLU A 259 13.68 -11.11 -7.25
C GLU A 259 14.42 -11.01 -8.60
N GLY A 260 15.75 -10.83 -8.58
CA GLY A 260 16.55 -10.66 -9.80
C GLY A 260 16.07 -9.46 -10.63
N GLU A 261 15.88 -9.68 -11.93
CA GLU A 261 15.38 -8.65 -12.86
C GLU A 261 13.96 -8.17 -12.51
N ASP A 262 13.11 -9.01 -11.91
CA ASP A 262 11.75 -8.62 -11.50
C ASP A 262 11.75 -7.64 -10.31
N GLY A 263 12.90 -7.44 -9.66
CA GLY A 263 13.11 -6.42 -8.63
C GLY A 263 13.86 -5.18 -9.10
N VAL A 264 14.26 -5.10 -10.37
CA VAL A 264 14.92 -3.92 -10.95
C VAL A 264 13.85 -2.93 -11.40
N LEU A 265 13.94 -1.69 -10.94
CA LEU A 265 13.03 -0.61 -11.30
C LEU A 265 13.19 -0.23 -12.77
N GLU A 266 12.09 -0.06 -13.50
CA GLU A 266 12.08 0.29 -14.93
C GLU A 266 11.25 1.55 -15.20
N VAL A 267 11.51 2.20 -16.33
CA VAL A 267 10.68 3.31 -16.81
C VAL A 267 9.23 2.84 -16.97
N GLY A 268 8.29 3.62 -16.45
CA GLY A 268 6.86 3.34 -16.49
C GLY A 268 6.35 2.53 -15.29
N ASP A 269 7.21 2.02 -14.41
CA ASP A 269 6.73 1.43 -13.16
C ASP A 269 6.08 2.49 -12.26
N VAL A 270 5.08 2.04 -11.51
CA VAL A 270 4.51 2.80 -10.38
C VAL A 270 4.76 1.98 -9.13
N VAL A 271 5.45 2.56 -8.15
CA VAL A 271 5.91 1.87 -6.94
C VAL A 271 5.57 2.65 -5.68
N THR A 272 5.37 1.93 -4.57
CA THR A 272 5.34 2.52 -3.23
C THR A 272 6.76 2.71 -2.71
N LEU A 273 6.96 3.76 -1.91
CA LEU A 273 8.12 3.95 -1.04
C LEU A 273 7.59 4.18 0.38
N GLU A 274 7.60 3.17 1.22
CA GLU A 274 6.86 3.10 2.48
C GLU A 274 7.71 2.69 3.70
N PRO A 275 8.77 3.43 4.08
CA PRO A 275 9.46 3.12 5.33
C PRO A 275 8.52 3.27 6.54
N GLY A 276 8.73 2.43 7.57
CA GLY A 276 7.95 2.49 8.79
C GLY A 276 8.70 2.01 10.03
N LEU A 277 8.30 2.49 11.21
CA LEU A 277 8.83 2.10 12.52
C LEU A 277 7.68 1.74 13.45
N TYR A 278 7.84 0.61 14.13
CA TYR A 278 6.76 -0.07 14.83
C TYR A 278 7.17 -0.46 16.26
N ASP A 279 6.32 -0.13 17.23
CA ASP A 279 6.41 -0.58 18.61
C ASP A 279 5.00 -0.92 19.12
N ALA A 280 4.70 -2.22 19.23
CA ALA A 280 3.43 -2.73 19.74
C ALA A 280 3.37 -2.82 21.28
N GLY A 281 4.38 -2.33 21.99
CA GLY A 281 4.40 -2.27 23.44
C GLY A 281 3.28 -1.38 24.00
N ALA A 282 2.99 -1.51 25.30
CA ALA A 282 2.04 -0.64 25.96
C ALA A 282 2.52 0.82 25.91
N GLY A 283 1.71 1.72 25.34
CA GLY A 283 2.13 3.10 25.06
C GLY A 283 3.10 3.23 23.88
N GLY A 284 3.20 2.19 23.05
CA GLY A 284 3.96 2.19 21.82
C GLY A 284 3.32 3.02 20.72
N PHE A 285 3.87 2.92 19.51
CA PHE A 285 3.49 3.73 18.37
C PHE A 285 3.66 2.98 17.06
N GLY A 286 2.99 3.47 16.03
CA GLY A 286 3.27 3.16 14.64
C GLY A 286 3.57 4.44 13.87
N VAL A 287 4.63 4.45 13.10
CA VAL A 287 4.91 5.50 12.12
C VAL A 287 5.15 4.85 10.78
N ARG A 288 4.37 5.24 9.77
CA ARG A 288 4.66 4.95 8.37
C ARG A 288 4.36 6.17 7.53
N LEU A 289 5.24 6.43 6.58
CA LEU A 289 5.05 7.43 5.53
C LEU A 289 5.26 6.71 4.21
N GLU A 290 4.35 6.92 3.28
CA GLU A 290 4.40 6.26 1.99
C GLU A 290 4.03 7.20 0.87
N ASP A 291 4.79 7.15 -0.20
CA ASP A 291 4.44 7.82 -1.44
C ASP A 291 4.28 6.84 -2.58
N LEU A 292 3.36 7.16 -3.47
CA LEU A 292 3.19 6.47 -4.74
C LEU A 292 3.99 7.23 -5.80
N VAL A 293 4.96 6.56 -6.40
CA VAL A 293 5.94 7.16 -7.31
C VAL A 293 5.87 6.49 -8.67
N TRP A 294 5.70 7.30 -9.71
CA TRP A 294 5.84 6.89 -11.09
C TRP A 294 7.28 7.13 -11.57
N LEU A 295 7.92 6.10 -12.11
CA LEU A 295 9.23 6.22 -12.75
C LEU A 295 9.04 6.70 -14.19
N ALA A 296 8.71 7.98 -14.37
CA ALA A 296 8.47 8.55 -15.68
C ALA A 296 9.77 8.57 -16.53
N PRO A 297 9.65 8.65 -17.87
CA PRO A 297 10.81 8.67 -18.77
C PRO A 297 11.81 9.82 -18.51
N ASP A 298 11.31 10.95 -18.00
CA ASP A 298 12.06 12.18 -17.68
C ASP A 298 12.49 12.27 -16.21
N GLY A 299 12.05 11.34 -15.37
CA GLY A 299 12.46 11.22 -13.97
C GLY A 299 11.34 10.69 -13.07
N PRO A 300 11.65 10.31 -11.82
CA PRO A 300 10.63 9.93 -10.85
C PRO A 300 9.68 11.09 -10.55
N GLU A 301 8.38 10.83 -10.59
CA GLU A 301 7.31 11.76 -10.21
C GLU A 301 6.49 11.15 -9.07
N SER A 302 6.31 11.90 -7.97
CA SER A 302 5.40 11.51 -6.89
C SER A 302 3.98 11.96 -7.21
N PHE A 303 3.01 11.06 -7.04
CA PHE A 303 1.59 11.39 -7.08
C PHE A 303 1.09 12.07 -5.79
N THR A 304 1.94 12.14 -4.77
CA THR A 304 1.59 12.49 -3.39
C THR A 304 2.43 13.67 -2.87
N PRO A 305 2.43 14.85 -3.54
CA PRO A 305 3.16 16.03 -3.10
C PRO A 305 2.47 16.71 -1.90
N TRP A 306 2.28 15.97 -0.82
CA TRP A 306 1.48 16.35 0.36
C TRP A 306 2.38 16.45 1.60
N PRO A 307 1.93 17.18 2.64
CA PRO A 307 2.70 17.31 3.88
C PRO A 307 3.04 15.95 4.51
N TYR A 308 4.15 15.90 5.24
CA TYR A 308 4.53 14.73 6.04
C TYR A 308 4.32 14.97 7.54
N ASP A 309 3.94 16.17 7.94
CA ASP A 309 3.84 16.60 9.32
C ASP A 309 2.89 15.71 10.13
N LEU A 310 3.31 15.42 11.37
CA LEU A 310 2.46 14.73 12.35
C LEU A 310 1.23 15.56 12.71
N ASP A 311 1.36 16.88 12.74
CA ASP A 311 0.27 17.77 13.11
C ASP A 311 -0.78 17.81 11.99
N PRO A 312 -2.01 17.32 12.23
CA PRO A 312 -3.05 17.32 11.20
C PRO A 312 -3.42 18.73 10.69
N ARG A 313 -3.12 19.79 11.46
CA ARG A 313 -3.37 21.18 11.02
C ARG A 313 -2.53 21.60 9.82
N ALA A 314 -1.38 20.95 9.60
CA ALA A 314 -0.56 21.19 8.41
C ALA A 314 -1.28 20.85 7.09
N TRP A 315 -2.31 20.01 7.16
CA TRP A 315 -3.12 19.59 6.00
C TRP A 315 -4.30 20.51 5.70
N ALA A 316 -4.59 21.49 6.56
CA ALA A 316 -5.69 22.45 6.37
C ALA A 316 -5.32 23.61 5.43
N ALA A 317 -4.04 23.76 5.07
CA ALA A 317 -3.49 24.91 4.35
C ALA A 317 -3.29 24.69 2.83
N GLY A 318 -3.73 23.56 2.25
CA GLY A 318 -3.39 23.16 0.88
C GLY A 318 -4.48 22.47 0.07
#